data_AF-A0A2U1SZL9-F1
#
_entry.id   AF-A0A2U1SZL9-F1
#
_cell.length_a   1.000
_cell.length_b   1.000
_cell.length_c   1.000
_cell.angle_alpha   90.00
_cell.angle_beta   90.00
_cell.angle_gamma   90.00
#
_symmetry.space_group_name_H-M   'P 1'
#
loop_
_entity.id
_entity.type
_entity.pdbx_description
1 polymer ?
#
loop_
_entity_poly.entity_id
_entity_poly.type
_entity_poly.pdbx_seq_one_letter_code
_entity_poly.pdbx_strand_id
1 'polypeptide(L)'
;MLRLPWARGAAWIVLVAAAAASSTACASAPPRGDSIAAEQAQQLAEEMGTAMTPPVIFSREADWFVVEHIAASNDPSRGIRVEALAWSGTSGSGDGAEIDVRITIDVPAHSATRIFEASYGPGSATRCYRYHVVGSRFYDTLKLDEIVCTNDAAPALPVPDPPPALPADAQATISRVLTYATSGSLAADLRVAFPQDFITVESDSVGEVLVAAVGVPSERECIVAVRGADGAIERVGFDPMWIEPGEAGCSTRLYTSPPL
;
A
#
# COMPACT_ATOMS: atom_id res chain seq x y z
N MET A 1 52.48 -67.21 3.47
CA MET A 1 53.59 -67.78 2.66
C MET A 1 53.04 -68.25 1.32
N LEU A 2 53.84 -68.14 0.26
CA LEU A 2 53.57 -68.33 -1.19
C LEU A 2 52.94 -67.09 -1.88
N ARG A 3 53.70 -66.18 -2.52
CA ARG A 3 54.67 -66.17 -3.66
C ARG A 3 54.00 -65.92 -5.02
N LEU A 4 54.41 -64.78 -5.61
CA LEU A 4 54.10 -64.20 -6.94
C LEU A 4 54.45 -65.12 -8.14
N PRO A 5 53.99 -64.77 -9.36
CA PRO A 5 54.93 -64.09 -10.27
C PRO A 5 54.35 -62.91 -11.09
N TRP A 6 55.26 -61.99 -11.40
CA TRP A 6 55.20 -60.89 -12.35
C TRP A 6 55.06 -61.37 -13.81
N ALA A 7 54.52 -60.52 -14.69
CA ALA A 7 55.24 -59.95 -15.85
C ALA A 7 54.31 -59.29 -16.89
N ARG A 8 54.71 -58.07 -17.31
CA ARG A 8 54.73 -57.51 -18.68
C ARG A 8 53.38 -57.43 -19.41
N GLY A 9 52.83 -56.28 -19.76
CA GLY A 9 53.43 -55.06 -20.29
C GLY A 9 52.78 -54.76 -21.64
N ALA A 10 52.21 -53.58 -21.82
CA ALA A 10 52.04 -52.87 -23.09
C ALA A 10 51.31 -51.56 -22.81
N ALA A 11 52.05 -50.46 -22.94
CA ALA A 11 51.48 -49.13 -23.05
C ALA A 11 50.74 -49.01 -24.38
N TRP A 12 49.49 -48.55 -24.34
CA TRP A 12 48.86 -47.86 -25.46
C TRP A 12 48.14 -46.64 -24.91
N ILE A 13 48.79 -45.49 -25.10
CA ILE A 13 48.16 -44.17 -25.07
C ILE A 13 47.27 -44.12 -26.30
N VAL A 14 45.95 -44.03 -26.10
CA VAL A 14 45.02 -43.58 -27.13
C VAL A 14 44.34 -42.33 -26.60
N LEU A 15 44.94 -41.20 -26.94
CA LEU A 15 44.30 -39.89 -26.94
C LEU A 15 43.24 -39.91 -28.05
N VAL A 16 41.96 -40.02 -27.67
CA VAL A 16 40.86 -39.56 -28.51
C VAL A 16 40.19 -38.41 -27.78
N ALA A 17 40.64 -37.21 -28.15
CA ALA A 17 39.88 -36.00 -27.94
C ALA A 17 38.62 -36.08 -28.82
N ALA A 18 37.48 -36.32 -28.20
CA ALA A 18 36.18 -36.04 -28.79
C ALA A 18 35.48 -35.01 -27.89
N ALA A 19 35.87 -33.75 -28.06
CA ALA A 19 35.10 -32.62 -27.60
C ALA A 19 33.81 -32.55 -28.44
N ALA A 20 32.77 -33.26 -28.01
CA ALA A 20 31.40 -32.97 -28.43
C ALA A 20 30.89 -31.80 -27.58
N ALA A 21 31.32 -30.60 -27.93
CA ALA A 21 30.67 -29.37 -27.48
C ALA A 21 29.29 -29.29 -28.16
N SER A 22 28.28 -29.94 -27.57
CA SER A 22 26.88 -29.69 -27.88
C SER A 22 26.44 -28.41 -27.17
N SER A 23 27.00 -27.28 -27.61
CA SER A 23 26.61 -25.93 -27.20
C SER A 23 25.89 -25.25 -28.36
N THR A 24 24.62 -25.61 -28.55
CA THR A 24 23.64 -24.79 -29.26
C THR A 24 22.31 -24.84 -28.52
N ALA A 25 22.35 -24.56 -27.22
CA ALA A 25 21.20 -23.91 -26.59
C ALA A 25 21.18 -22.46 -27.11
N CYS A 26 20.68 -22.28 -28.33
CA CYS A 26 20.20 -20.97 -28.76
C CYS A 26 19.00 -20.64 -27.87
N ALA A 27 19.28 -20.06 -26.70
CA ALA A 27 18.28 -19.30 -25.98
C ALA A 27 17.96 -18.10 -26.87
N SER A 28 17.01 -18.28 -27.79
CA SER A 28 16.43 -17.19 -28.54
C SER A 28 15.92 -16.18 -27.52
N ALA A 29 16.54 -15.00 -27.48
CA ALA A 29 16.04 -13.90 -26.68
C ALA A 29 14.54 -13.72 -27.01
N PRO A 30 13.69 -13.47 -25.99
CA PRO A 30 12.28 -13.28 -26.23
C PRO A 30 12.06 -12.17 -27.28
N PRO A 31 11.01 -12.27 -28.10
CA PRO A 31 10.61 -11.21 -29.01
C PRO A 31 10.65 -9.86 -28.28
N ARG A 32 11.17 -8.82 -28.93
CA ARG A 32 11.29 -7.48 -28.32
C ARG A 32 9.97 -6.94 -27.76
N GLY A 33 8.83 -7.33 -28.32
CA GLY A 33 7.51 -7.00 -27.77
C GLY A 33 7.27 -7.62 -26.39
N ASP A 34 7.63 -8.90 -26.20
CA ASP A 34 7.46 -9.62 -24.93
C ASP A 34 8.38 -9.04 -23.85
N SER A 35 9.62 -8.64 -24.20
CA SER A 35 10.51 -7.96 -23.25
C SER A 35 9.95 -6.61 -22.81
N ILE A 36 9.37 -5.84 -23.74
CA ILE A 36 8.71 -4.56 -23.43
C ILE A 36 7.48 -4.77 -22.55
N ALA A 37 6.65 -5.77 -22.85
CA ALA A 37 5.51 -6.12 -22.02
C ALA A 37 5.95 -6.50 -20.60
N ALA A 38 7.03 -7.26 -20.47
CA ALA A 38 7.58 -7.69 -19.19
C ALA A 38 8.16 -6.53 -18.37
N GLU A 39 8.80 -5.55 -19.03
CA GLU A 39 9.28 -4.31 -18.40
C GLU A 39 8.12 -3.43 -17.94
N GLN A 40 7.08 -3.27 -18.77
CA GLN A 40 5.87 -2.53 -18.40
C GLN A 40 5.11 -3.18 -17.24
N ALA A 41 5.05 -4.51 -17.17
CA ALA A 41 4.45 -5.23 -16.05
C ALA A 41 5.19 -4.95 -14.74
N GLN A 42 6.53 -4.90 -14.77
CA GLN A 42 7.34 -4.55 -13.61
C GLN A 42 7.15 -3.09 -13.20
N GLN A 43 7.19 -2.16 -14.15
CA GLN A 43 6.98 -0.74 -13.87
C GLN A 43 5.60 -0.50 -13.26
N LEU A 44 4.55 -1.13 -13.79
CA LEU A 44 3.21 -1.03 -13.23
C LEU A 44 3.14 -1.58 -11.80
N ALA A 45 3.86 -2.67 -11.49
CA ALA A 45 3.95 -3.18 -10.13
C ALA A 45 4.62 -2.18 -9.17
N GLU A 46 5.71 -1.54 -9.61
CA GLU A 46 6.40 -0.52 -8.83
C GLU A 46 5.55 0.75 -8.62
N GLU A 47 4.79 1.16 -9.65
CA GLU A 47 3.85 2.29 -9.58
C GLU A 47 2.68 2.00 -8.63
N MET A 48 2.07 0.82 -8.71
CA MET A 48 1.06 0.37 -7.74
C MET A 48 1.62 0.31 -6.33
N GLY A 49 2.84 -0.22 -6.17
CA GLY A 49 3.57 -0.20 -4.91
C GLY A 49 3.69 1.22 -4.36
N THR A 50 4.15 2.17 -5.17
CA THR A 50 4.26 3.58 -4.78
C THR A 50 2.91 4.18 -4.36
N ALA A 51 1.83 3.85 -5.05
CA ALA A 51 0.49 4.31 -4.67
C ALA A 51 0.01 3.77 -3.31
N MET A 52 0.58 2.65 -2.85
CA MET A 52 0.32 2.03 -1.54
C MET A 52 1.34 2.45 -0.45
N THR A 53 2.21 3.43 -0.71
CA THR A 53 3.19 3.97 0.28
C THR A 53 2.62 5.14 1.11
N PRO A 54 3.28 5.56 2.21
CA PRO A 54 2.84 6.71 3.00
C PRO A 54 2.76 7.98 2.15
N PRO A 55 1.79 8.88 2.41
CA PRO A 55 0.98 9.02 3.64
C PRO A 55 -0.28 8.14 3.73
N VAL A 56 -0.46 7.17 2.82
CA VAL A 56 -1.68 6.34 2.71
C VAL A 56 -1.73 5.19 3.74
N ILE A 57 -0.61 4.86 4.41
CA ILE A 57 -0.56 3.72 5.35
C ILE A 57 -1.10 4.07 6.74
N PHE A 58 -2.39 4.39 6.76
CA PHE A 58 -3.21 4.15 7.94
C PHE A 58 -3.43 2.64 8.09
N SER A 59 -3.85 2.21 9.28
CA SER A 59 -4.26 0.83 9.48
C SER A 59 -5.43 0.52 8.53
N ARG A 60 -5.17 -0.38 7.57
CA ARG A 60 -6.10 -0.80 6.52
C ARG A 60 -6.01 -2.30 6.34
N GLU A 61 -7.15 -2.92 6.16
CA GLU A 61 -7.24 -4.32 5.77
C GLU A 61 -6.77 -4.50 4.33
N ALA A 62 -6.21 -5.67 4.02
CA ALA A 62 -5.76 -6.01 2.66
C ALA A 62 -6.86 -5.84 1.60
N ASP A 63 -8.13 -6.09 1.97
CA ASP A 63 -9.32 -5.89 1.14
C ASP A 63 -9.40 -4.47 0.56
N TRP A 64 -9.07 -3.46 1.38
CA TRP A 64 -9.12 -2.06 0.98
C TRP A 64 -8.07 -1.77 -0.10
N PHE A 65 -6.84 -2.26 0.10
CA PHE A 65 -5.77 -2.09 -0.88
C PHE A 65 -6.08 -2.78 -2.21
N VAL A 66 -6.69 -3.97 -2.16
CA VAL A 66 -7.12 -4.70 -3.37
C VAL A 66 -8.11 -3.88 -4.19
N VAL A 67 -9.13 -3.31 -3.55
CA VAL A 67 -10.15 -2.55 -4.29
C VAL A 67 -9.61 -1.21 -4.76
N GLU A 68 -8.93 -0.47 -3.90
CA GLU A 68 -8.52 0.91 -4.19
C GLU A 68 -7.34 0.98 -5.16
N HIS A 69 -6.39 0.04 -5.08
CA HIS A 69 -5.15 0.13 -5.85
C HIS A 69 -5.02 -0.95 -6.92
N ILE A 70 -5.40 -2.20 -6.62
CA ILE A 70 -5.21 -3.31 -7.57
C ILE A 70 -6.31 -3.31 -8.63
N ALA A 71 -7.58 -3.31 -8.22
CA ALA A 71 -8.71 -3.33 -9.15
C ALA A 71 -8.77 -2.04 -10.00
N ALA A 72 -8.42 -0.89 -9.42
CA ALA A 72 -8.37 0.40 -10.12
C ALA A 72 -7.29 0.45 -11.23
N SER A 73 -6.24 -0.37 -11.12
CA SER A 73 -5.13 -0.41 -12.09
C SER A 73 -5.43 -1.29 -13.32
N ASN A 74 -6.56 -1.99 -13.34
CA ASN A 74 -6.97 -2.82 -14.46
C ASN A 74 -7.54 -1.95 -15.60
N ASP A 75 -6.83 -1.89 -16.74
CA ASP A 75 -7.25 -1.15 -17.93
C ASP A 75 -7.13 -2.02 -19.21
N PRO A 76 -8.13 -2.88 -19.48
CA PRO A 76 -8.11 -3.75 -20.65
C PRO A 76 -8.07 -3.00 -21.97
N SER A 77 -8.51 -1.74 -22.01
CA SER A 77 -8.49 -0.92 -23.23
C SER A 77 -7.06 -0.57 -23.66
N ARG A 78 -6.12 -0.59 -22.71
CA ARG A 78 -4.69 -0.39 -22.93
C ARG A 78 -3.88 -1.68 -22.94
N GLY A 79 -4.55 -2.83 -22.96
CA GLY A 79 -3.89 -4.13 -22.86
C GLY A 79 -3.36 -4.45 -21.47
N ILE A 80 -3.85 -3.77 -20.43
CA ILE A 80 -3.43 -3.98 -19.04
C ILE A 80 -4.50 -4.80 -18.33
N ARG A 81 -4.12 -5.97 -17.82
CA ARG A 81 -4.96 -6.77 -16.93
C ARG A 81 -4.27 -6.96 -15.59
N VAL A 82 -4.94 -6.56 -14.52
CA VAL A 82 -4.45 -6.73 -13.14
C VAL A 82 -5.49 -7.51 -12.36
N GLU A 83 -5.05 -8.60 -11.74
CA GLU A 83 -5.90 -9.50 -10.96
C GLU A 83 -5.28 -9.73 -9.57
N ALA A 84 -6.06 -9.55 -8.51
CA ALA A 84 -5.68 -9.98 -7.17
C ALA A 84 -5.88 -11.50 -7.04
N LEU A 85 -4.84 -12.23 -6.64
CA LEU A 85 -4.85 -13.69 -6.52
C LEU A 85 -5.14 -14.15 -5.08
N ALA A 86 -4.54 -13.46 -4.11
CA ALA A 86 -4.73 -13.71 -2.69
C ALA A 86 -4.45 -12.42 -1.92
N TRP A 87 -5.10 -12.24 -0.78
CA TRP A 87 -4.82 -11.13 0.12
C TRP A 87 -5.19 -11.50 1.55
N SER A 88 -4.47 -10.94 2.53
CA SER A 88 -4.77 -11.15 3.95
C SER A 88 -4.07 -10.14 4.84
N GLY A 89 -4.54 -10.03 6.08
CA GLY A 89 -3.89 -9.21 7.10
C GLY A 89 -4.23 -7.73 7.00
N THR A 90 -3.50 -6.95 7.79
CA THR A 90 -3.76 -5.53 8.01
C THR A 90 -2.45 -4.77 8.12
N SER A 91 -2.34 -3.62 7.46
CA SER A 91 -1.15 -2.77 7.51
C SER A 91 -0.89 -2.23 8.92
N GLY A 92 -1.88 -2.22 9.81
CA GLY A 92 -1.73 -1.81 11.20
C GLY A 92 -1.09 -2.85 12.11
N SER A 93 -0.70 -4.02 11.60
CA SER A 93 -0.05 -5.09 12.37
C SER A 93 1.43 -5.23 12.01
N GLY A 94 2.22 -5.81 12.91
CA GLY A 94 3.64 -6.09 12.64
C GLY A 94 3.86 -7.10 11.51
N ASP A 95 2.87 -7.96 11.25
CA ASP A 95 2.88 -8.93 10.15
C ASP A 95 2.43 -8.29 8.82
N GLY A 96 1.83 -7.10 8.83
CA GLY A 96 1.41 -6.36 7.63
C GLY A 96 0.19 -6.93 6.90
N ALA A 97 -0.16 -6.26 5.80
CA ALA A 97 -1.07 -6.76 4.78
C ALA A 97 -0.25 -7.42 3.65
N GLU A 98 -0.63 -8.63 3.25
CA GLU A 98 -0.04 -9.36 2.12
C GLU A 98 -1.03 -9.38 0.96
N ILE A 99 -0.57 -9.08 -0.26
CA ILE A 99 -1.40 -9.04 -1.47
C ILE A 99 -0.63 -9.65 -2.64
N ASP A 100 -1.12 -10.76 -3.18
CA ASP A 100 -0.59 -11.39 -4.39
C ASP A 100 -1.37 -10.91 -5.61
N VAL A 101 -0.66 -10.50 -6.65
CA VAL A 101 -1.25 -9.98 -7.90
C VAL A 101 -0.67 -10.66 -9.13
N ARG A 102 -1.48 -10.76 -10.17
CA ARG A 102 -1.08 -11.16 -11.52
C ARG A 102 -1.30 -9.97 -12.46
N ILE A 103 -0.22 -9.57 -13.12
CA ILE A 103 -0.21 -8.48 -14.09
C ILE A 103 0.05 -9.09 -15.46
N THR A 104 -0.86 -8.89 -16.39
CA THR A 104 -0.70 -9.26 -17.80
C THR A 104 -0.73 -8.01 -18.65
N ILE A 105 0.29 -7.82 -19.47
CA ILE A 105 0.41 -6.68 -20.38
C ILE A 105 0.47 -7.21 -21.80
N ASP A 106 -0.43 -6.73 -22.66
CA ASP A 106 -0.43 -6.94 -24.10
C ASP A 106 0.03 -5.65 -24.78
N VAL A 107 1.15 -5.71 -25.50
CA VAL A 107 1.75 -4.57 -26.19
C VAL A 107 1.49 -4.70 -27.70
N PRO A 108 0.90 -3.68 -28.36
CA PRO A 108 0.71 -3.70 -29.80
C PRO A 108 2.05 -3.56 -30.54
N ALA A 109 2.05 -3.92 -31.82
CA ALA A 109 3.20 -3.66 -32.67
C ALA A 109 3.49 -2.15 -32.76
N HIS A 110 4.77 -1.80 -32.75
CA HIS A 110 5.23 -0.42 -32.87
C HIS A 110 6.20 -0.28 -34.05
N SER A 111 5.93 0.71 -34.89
CA SER A 111 6.81 1.09 -36.00
C SER A 111 7.51 2.38 -35.65
N ALA A 112 8.84 2.39 -35.72
CA ALA A 112 9.64 3.58 -35.48
C ALA A 112 9.27 4.70 -36.46
N THR A 113 8.99 5.88 -35.91
CA THR A 113 8.67 7.11 -36.67
C THR A 113 9.75 8.17 -36.54
N ARG A 114 10.69 8.01 -35.60
CA ARG A 114 11.79 8.94 -35.33
C ARG A 114 13.16 8.27 -35.50
N ILE A 115 14.17 9.09 -35.79
CA ILE A 115 15.57 8.64 -35.82
C ILE A 115 15.93 8.18 -34.39
N PHE A 116 16.51 6.98 -34.26
CA PHE A 116 16.85 6.27 -33.00
C PHE A 116 15.70 5.57 -32.27
N GLU A 117 14.46 5.65 -32.76
CA GLU A 117 13.36 4.80 -32.28
C GLU A 117 13.49 3.41 -32.90
N ALA A 118 13.16 2.37 -32.14
CA ALA A 118 13.27 1.00 -32.61
C ALA A 118 11.89 0.34 -32.73
N SER A 119 11.64 -0.25 -33.89
CA SER A 119 10.42 -1.01 -34.13
C SER A 119 10.40 -2.32 -33.36
N TYR A 120 9.21 -2.77 -32.98
CA TYR A 120 8.98 -4.09 -32.38
C TYR A 120 7.63 -4.65 -32.83
N GLY A 121 7.57 -5.98 -32.94
CA GLY A 121 6.31 -6.68 -33.16
C GLY A 121 5.42 -6.64 -31.91
N PRO A 122 4.16 -7.11 -32.01
CA PRO A 122 3.33 -7.24 -30.82
C PRO A 122 3.96 -8.23 -29.84
N GLY A 123 3.64 -8.10 -28.55
CA GLY A 123 4.10 -9.03 -27.52
C GLY A 123 3.21 -9.03 -26.29
N SER A 124 3.41 -10.02 -25.44
CA SER A 124 2.65 -10.19 -24.20
C SER A 124 3.52 -10.75 -23.10
N ALA A 125 3.28 -10.33 -21.87
CA ALA A 125 3.94 -10.88 -20.70
C ALA A 125 3.00 -10.94 -19.50
N THR A 126 3.13 -12.00 -18.72
CA THR A 126 2.47 -12.16 -17.42
C THR A 126 3.54 -12.26 -16.33
N ARG A 127 3.43 -11.41 -15.31
CA ARG A 127 4.26 -11.45 -14.10
C ARG A 127 3.38 -11.40 -12.86
N CYS A 128 3.86 -12.01 -11.78
CA CYS A 128 3.13 -12.05 -10.53
C CYS A 128 3.99 -11.49 -9.42
N TYR A 129 3.34 -10.75 -8.53
CA TYR A 129 4.01 -10.01 -7.47
C TYR A 129 3.28 -10.19 -6.15
N ARG A 130 4.04 -10.09 -5.07
CA ARG A 130 3.55 -10.02 -3.70
C ARG A 130 3.90 -8.67 -3.12
N TYR A 131 2.89 -7.94 -2.68
CA TYR A 131 3.07 -6.77 -1.83
C TYR A 131 3.00 -7.19 -0.37
N HIS A 132 3.91 -6.66 0.42
CA HIS A 132 3.86 -6.70 1.88
C HIS A 132 3.87 -5.25 2.37
N VAL A 133 2.75 -4.84 2.97
CA VAL A 133 2.48 -3.44 3.37
C VAL A 133 2.36 -3.36 4.87
N VAL A 134 3.24 -2.59 5.51
CA VAL A 134 3.28 -2.38 6.95
C VAL A 134 3.24 -0.87 7.24
N GLY A 135 2.36 -0.46 8.15
CA GLY A 135 2.08 0.93 8.47
C GLY A 135 2.77 1.49 9.71
N SER A 136 2.51 2.79 9.92
CA SER A 136 3.29 3.76 10.68
C SER A 136 3.74 3.39 12.10
N ARG A 137 3.08 2.44 12.77
CA ARG A 137 3.55 1.95 14.08
C ARG A 137 4.78 1.04 14.00
N PHE A 138 5.13 0.54 12.81
CA PHE A 138 6.14 -0.50 12.60
C PHE A 138 7.17 -0.17 11.52
N TYR A 139 7.43 1.14 11.31
CA TYR A 139 8.24 1.66 10.20
C TYR A 139 7.53 1.41 8.87
N ASP A 140 6.90 2.47 8.34
CA ASP A 140 6.19 2.40 7.07
C ASP A 140 7.05 1.74 6.00
N THR A 141 6.70 0.51 5.63
CA THR A 141 7.48 -0.31 4.72
C THR A 141 6.55 -0.96 3.72
N LEU A 142 6.96 -0.87 2.47
CA LEU A 142 6.37 -1.60 1.37
C LEU A 142 7.46 -2.44 0.74
N LYS A 143 7.26 -3.75 0.75
CA LYS A 143 8.13 -4.70 0.07
C LYS A 143 7.38 -5.29 -1.11
N LEU A 144 8.05 -5.29 -2.25
CA LEU A 144 7.57 -5.87 -3.49
C LEU A 144 8.48 -7.05 -3.84
N ASP A 145 7.90 -8.26 -3.89
CA ASP A 145 8.60 -9.47 -4.30
C ASP A 145 7.97 -10.02 -5.59
N GLU A 146 8.77 -10.41 -6.57
CA GLU A 146 8.27 -11.20 -7.70
C GLU A 146 8.04 -12.65 -7.25
N ILE A 147 6.88 -13.22 -7.60
CA ILE A 147 6.48 -14.59 -7.23
C ILE A 147 6.14 -15.41 -8.48
N VAL A 148 6.13 -16.74 -8.33
CA VAL A 148 5.72 -17.63 -9.43
C VAL A 148 4.23 -17.46 -9.69
N CYS A 149 3.86 -17.19 -10.94
CA CYS A 149 2.46 -17.12 -11.32
C CYS A 149 1.76 -18.46 -11.18
N THR A 150 0.67 -18.47 -10.43
CA THR A 150 -0.29 -19.57 -10.47
C THR A 150 -1.28 -19.35 -11.61
N ASN A 151 -1.79 -20.46 -12.16
CA ASN A 151 -2.85 -20.43 -13.18
C ASN A 151 -4.25 -20.48 -12.55
N ASP A 152 -4.34 -20.26 -11.24
CA ASP A 152 -5.62 -20.27 -10.55
C ASP A 152 -6.48 -19.10 -11.00
N ALA A 153 -7.79 -19.31 -10.97
CA ALA A 153 -8.75 -18.25 -11.21
C ALA A 153 -8.66 -17.24 -10.07
N ALA A 154 -8.63 -15.95 -10.41
CA ALA A 154 -8.69 -14.91 -9.41
C ALA A 154 -10.02 -15.02 -8.62
N PRO A 155 -9.99 -14.93 -7.28
CA PRO A 155 -11.22 -14.86 -6.48
C PRO A 155 -12.02 -13.59 -6.82
N ALA A 156 -13.29 -13.57 -6.40
CA ALA A 156 -14.12 -12.37 -6.55
C ALA A 156 -13.55 -11.23 -5.69
N LEU A 157 -13.64 -9.99 -6.19
CA LEU A 157 -13.17 -8.82 -5.46
C LEU A 157 -13.89 -8.69 -4.11
N PRO A 158 -13.17 -8.33 -3.04
CA PRO A 158 -13.76 -8.13 -1.73
C PRO A 158 -14.62 -6.86 -1.70
N VAL A 159 -15.45 -6.72 -0.66
CA VAL A 159 -16.14 -5.47 -0.33
C VAL A 159 -15.50 -4.95 0.97
N PRO A 160 -14.60 -3.96 0.90
CA PRO A 160 -13.92 -3.48 2.08
C PRO A 160 -14.90 -2.78 3.01
N ASP A 161 -14.63 -2.88 4.31
CA ASP A 161 -15.33 -2.06 5.30
C ASP A 161 -15.09 -0.57 5.02
N PRO A 162 -16.11 0.29 5.21
CA PRO A 162 -15.92 1.72 5.06
C PRO A 162 -14.88 2.23 6.06
N PRO A 163 -14.06 3.23 5.68
CA PRO A 163 -13.09 3.80 6.60
C PRO A 163 -13.80 4.37 7.84
N PRO A 164 -13.19 4.30 9.02
CA PRO A 164 -13.78 4.86 10.24
C PRO A 164 -13.99 6.37 10.06
N ALA A 165 -15.21 6.87 10.25
CA ALA A 165 -15.51 8.28 10.07
C ALA A 165 -16.25 8.83 11.28
N LEU A 166 -16.19 10.14 11.49
CA LEU A 166 -17.08 10.79 12.44
C LEU A 166 -18.55 10.61 12.00
N PRO A 167 -19.48 10.49 12.96
CA PRO A 167 -20.91 10.55 12.66
C PRO A 167 -21.26 11.81 11.86
N ALA A 168 -22.19 11.70 10.90
CA ALA A 168 -22.60 12.83 10.06
C ALA A 168 -23.15 14.03 10.87
N ASP A 169 -23.65 13.80 12.08
CA ASP A 169 -24.14 14.80 13.02
C ASP A 169 -23.11 15.24 14.07
N ALA A 170 -21.84 14.83 13.95
CA ALA A 170 -20.79 15.09 14.93
C ALA A 170 -20.68 16.58 15.29
N GLN A 171 -20.77 17.47 14.30
CA GLN A 171 -20.74 18.93 14.53
C GLN A 171 -21.88 19.41 15.41
N ALA A 172 -23.11 18.95 15.14
CA ALA A 172 -24.28 19.30 15.93
C ALA A 172 -24.18 18.72 17.35
N THR A 173 -23.66 17.50 17.46
CA THR A 173 -23.44 16.82 18.73
C THR A 173 -22.38 17.53 19.59
N ILE A 174 -21.24 17.92 19.02
CA ILE A 174 -20.21 18.72 19.71
C ILE A 174 -20.78 20.06 20.17
N SER A 175 -21.53 20.76 19.30
CA SER A 175 -22.15 22.05 19.65
C SER A 175 -23.14 21.92 20.80
N ARG A 176 -23.96 20.85 20.80
CA ARG A 176 -24.89 20.54 21.88
C ARG A 176 -24.16 20.26 23.19
N VAL A 177 -23.11 19.44 23.16
CA VAL A 177 -22.29 19.17 24.36
C VAL A 177 -21.66 20.45 24.88
N LEU A 178 -21.02 21.23 24.02
CA LEU A 178 -20.45 22.52 24.39
C LEU A 178 -21.49 23.48 24.96
N THR A 179 -22.74 23.45 24.52
CA THR A 179 -23.80 24.34 25.06
C THR A 179 -24.06 24.09 26.54
N TYR A 180 -24.09 22.84 26.99
CA TYR A 180 -24.50 22.47 28.35
C TYR A 180 -23.34 22.10 29.27
N ALA A 181 -22.18 21.74 28.72
CA ALA A 181 -21.04 21.32 29.49
C ALA A 181 -20.42 22.46 30.31
N THR A 182 -19.73 22.05 31.37
CA THR A 182 -18.82 22.89 32.16
C THR A 182 -17.38 22.45 31.91
N SER A 183 -16.39 23.23 32.34
CA SER A 183 -14.98 22.81 32.26
C SER A 183 -14.71 21.46 32.94
N GLY A 184 -15.47 21.14 34.00
CA GLY A 184 -15.37 19.86 34.70
C GLY A 184 -16.10 18.68 34.05
N SER A 185 -17.07 18.93 33.15
CA SER A 185 -17.89 17.86 32.54
C SER A 185 -17.59 17.62 31.06
N LEU A 186 -17.03 18.60 30.35
CA LEU A 186 -16.87 18.57 28.90
C LEU A 186 -16.20 17.29 28.38
N ALA A 187 -15.07 16.90 28.98
CA ALA A 187 -14.33 15.72 28.56
C ALA A 187 -15.13 14.42 28.70
N ALA A 188 -15.97 14.31 29.74
CA ALA A 188 -16.80 13.14 29.98
C ALA A 188 -18.01 13.14 29.03
N ASP A 189 -18.67 14.29 28.89
CA ASP A 189 -19.85 14.46 28.03
C ASP A 189 -19.51 14.16 26.55
N LEU A 190 -18.34 14.60 26.07
CA LEU A 190 -17.86 14.29 24.72
C LEU A 190 -17.56 12.80 24.54
N ARG A 191 -16.92 12.12 25.50
CA ARG A 191 -16.66 10.67 25.41
C ARG A 191 -17.92 9.83 25.43
N VAL A 192 -18.96 10.28 26.15
CA VAL A 192 -20.28 9.65 26.10
C VAL A 192 -20.93 9.84 24.72
N ALA A 193 -20.77 11.03 24.12
CA ALA A 193 -21.31 11.33 22.80
C ALA A 193 -20.57 10.61 21.66
N PHE A 194 -19.28 10.32 21.84
CA PHE A 194 -18.41 9.64 20.88
C PHE A 194 -17.73 8.43 21.53
N PRO A 195 -18.47 7.32 21.74
CA PRO A 195 -17.96 6.14 22.45
C PRO A 195 -17.05 5.24 21.62
N GLN A 196 -16.84 5.54 20.33
CA GLN A 196 -16.06 4.71 19.42
C GLN A 196 -14.57 4.83 19.72
N ASP A 197 -13.89 3.69 19.88
CA ASP A 197 -12.46 3.64 20.26
C ASP A 197 -11.52 4.26 19.21
N PHE A 198 -11.96 4.37 17.95
CA PHE A 198 -11.19 5.03 16.88
C PHE A 198 -11.35 6.57 16.87
N ILE A 199 -12.29 7.12 17.65
CA ILE A 199 -12.48 8.56 17.78
C ILE A 199 -11.64 9.07 18.95
N THR A 200 -10.78 10.04 18.67
CA THR A 200 -10.04 10.78 19.70
C THR A 200 -10.86 11.97 20.16
N VAL A 201 -10.94 12.13 21.48
CA VAL A 201 -11.61 13.25 22.15
C VAL A 201 -10.60 13.92 23.07
N GLU A 202 -10.31 15.19 22.79
CA GLU A 202 -9.55 16.09 23.66
C GLU A 202 -10.41 17.31 24.01
N SER A 203 -10.25 17.81 25.23
CA SER A 203 -10.92 19.01 25.68
C SER A 203 -10.00 19.84 26.56
N ASP A 204 -10.14 21.15 26.48
CA ASP A 204 -9.37 22.10 27.29
C ASP A 204 -10.26 23.26 27.73
N SER A 205 -9.80 24.03 28.71
CA SER A 205 -10.48 25.26 29.15
C SER A 205 -9.47 26.36 29.46
N VAL A 206 -9.67 27.53 28.85
CA VAL A 206 -8.85 28.72 29.08
C VAL A 206 -9.74 29.83 29.64
N GLY A 207 -9.76 29.97 30.97
CA GLY A 207 -10.72 30.85 31.64
C GLY A 207 -12.16 30.31 31.47
N GLU A 208 -13.05 31.13 30.94
CA GLU A 208 -14.44 30.73 30.63
C GLU A 208 -14.62 30.10 29.24
N VAL A 209 -13.54 30.06 28.46
CA VAL A 209 -13.54 29.45 27.12
C VAL A 209 -13.40 27.94 27.25
N LEU A 210 -14.29 27.21 26.57
CA LEU A 210 -14.20 25.75 26.45
C LEU A 210 -13.76 25.37 25.04
N VAL A 211 -12.82 24.45 24.92
CA VAL A 211 -12.27 23.98 23.64
C VAL A 211 -12.48 22.47 23.57
N ALA A 212 -13.00 21.99 22.45
CA ALA A 212 -13.17 20.58 22.14
C ALA A 212 -12.50 20.25 20.81
N ALA A 213 -11.72 19.18 20.79
CA ALA A 213 -11.19 18.57 19.57
C ALA A 213 -11.69 17.12 19.51
N VAL A 214 -12.44 16.79 18.46
CA VAL A 214 -12.99 15.45 18.23
C VAL A 214 -12.69 15.03 16.80
N GLY A 215 -12.12 13.85 16.61
CA GLY A 215 -11.68 13.42 15.29
C GLY A 215 -11.32 11.96 15.19
N VAL A 216 -11.08 11.51 13.96
CA VAL A 216 -10.52 10.21 13.64
C VAL A 216 -9.10 10.44 13.15
N PRO A 217 -8.07 10.30 14.01
CA PRO A 217 -6.68 10.61 13.63
C PRO A 217 -6.19 9.78 12.44
N SER A 218 -6.66 8.53 12.33
CA SER A 218 -6.33 7.66 11.19
C SER A 218 -6.95 8.10 9.87
N GLU A 219 -7.89 9.03 9.86
CA GLU A 219 -8.49 9.54 8.62
C GLU A 219 -8.17 11.02 8.39
N ARG A 220 -7.32 11.63 9.23
CA ARG A 220 -7.09 13.08 9.21
C ARG A 220 -8.42 13.86 9.27
N GLU A 221 -9.38 13.31 9.99
CA GLU A 221 -10.65 13.98 10.24
C GLU A 221 -10.58 14.59 11.64
N CYS A 222 -10.79 15.90 11.76
CA CYS A 222 -10.80 16.58 13.05
C CYS A 222 -11.74 17.78 13.04
N ILE A 223 -12.51 17.92 14.11
CA ILE A 223 -13.38 19.07 14.38
C ILE A 223 -12.88 19.73 15.65
N VAL A 224 -12.44 20.98 15.54
CA VAL A 224 -12.11 21.83 16.68
C VAL A 224 -13.21 22.87 16.84
N ALA A 225 -13.85 22.87 18.00
CA ALA A 225 -14.92 23.80 18.33
C ALA A 225 -14.64 24.48 19.66
N VAL A 226 -14.97 25.77 19.73
CA VAL A 226 -14.69 26.63 20.87
C VAL A 226 -15.98 27.29 21.31
N ARG A 227 -16.30 27.19 22.61
CA ARG A 227 -17.34 28.02 23.24
C ARG A 227 -16.68 29.19 23.95
N GLY A 228 -16.94 30.41 23.47
CA GLY A 228 -16.49 31.65 24.10
C GLY A 228 -17.18 31.95 25.43
N ALA A 229 -16.68 32.96 26.13
CA ALA A 229 -17.27 33.44 27.39
C ALA A 229 -18.69 34.02 27.22
N ASP A 230 -19.01 34.49 26.02
CA ASP A 230 -20.34 34.95 25.60
C ASP A 230 -21.32 33.79 25.30
N GLY A 231 -20.84 32.55 25.39
CA GLY A 231 -21.60 31.35 25.06
C GLY A 231 -21.71 31.07 23.56
N ALA A 232 -21.12 31.91 22.70
CA ALA A 232 -21.07 31.65 21.27
C ALA A 232 -20.15 30.45 20.99
N ILE A 233 -20.56 29.61 20.04
CA ILE A 233 -19.79 28.43 19.62
C ILE A 233 -19.28 28.67 18.20
N GLU A 234 -17.97 28.63 18.04
CA GLU A 234 -17.30 28.76 16.75
C GLU A 234 -16.48 27.52 16.41
N ARG A 235 -16.22 27.33 15.11
CA ARG A 235 -15.33 26.28 14.62
C ARG A 235 -14.01 26.91 14.23
N VAL A 236 -12.94 26.25 14.64
CA VAL A 236 -11.58 26.67 14.31
C VAL A 236 -11.16 25.93 13.04
N GLY A 237 -10.86 26.68 11.99
CA GLY A 237 -10.18 26.15 10.82
C GLY A 237 -8.68 26.02 11.09
N PHE A 238 -8.04 25.02 10.49
CA PHE A 238 -6.61 24.78 10.60
C PHE A 238 -6.08 24.17 9.29
N ASP A 239 -4.76 24.18 9.09
CA ASP A 239 -4.14 23.51 7.96
C ASP A 239 -4.21 21.98 8.15
N PRO A 240 -4.75 21.20 7.20
CA PRO A 240 -4.77 19.73 7.27
C PRO A 240 -3.40 19.08 7.47
N MET A 241 -2.31 19.78 7.16
CA MET A 241 -0.95 19.28 7.43
C MET A 241 -0.66 19.16 8.94
N TRP A 242 -1.30 19.96 9.80
CA TRP A 242 -1.06 19.95 11.25
C TRP A 242 -1.62 18.72 11.97
N ILE A 243 -2.49 17.96 11.30
CA ILE A 243 -3.08 16.73 11.83
C ILE A 243 -2.40 15.46 11.27
N GLU A 244 -1.28 15.61 10.57
CA GLU A 244 -0.50 14.47 10.08
C GLU A 244 0.15 13.69 11.23
N PRO A 245 0.39 12.37 11.05
CA PRO A 245 1.14 11.57 12.01
C PRO A 245 2.52 12.18 12.31
N GLY A 246 2.83 12.42 13.59
CA GLY A 246 4.07 13.06 14.03
C GLY A 246 3.94 14.56 14.35
N GLU A 247 2.83 15.19 13.95
CA GLU A 247 2.48 16.58 14.26
C GLU A 247 1.58 16.67 15.52
N ALA A 248 0.68 17.65 15.57
CA ALA A 248 -0.24 17.85 16.69
C ALA A 248 -1.36 16.79 16.74
N GLY A 249 -1.74 16.24 15.59
CA GLY A 249 -2.92 15.36 15.46
C GLY A 249 -4.23 16.11 15.75
N CYS A 250 -5.33 15.38 15.94
CA CYS A 250 -6.58 16.01 16.35
C CYS A 250 -6.51 16.43 17.82
N SER A 251 -6.17 17.70 18.06
CA SER A 251 -5.87 18.22 19.40
C SER A 251 -6.44 19.63 19.61
N THR A 252 -6.74 19.97 20.87
CA THR A 252 -7.13 21.34 21.26
C THR A 252 -5.99 22.34 21.06
N ARG A 253 -4.73 21.88 20.96
CA ARG A 253 -3.55 22.69 20.64
C ARG A 253 -3.62 23.36 19.28
N LEU A 254 -4.39 22.80 18.34
CA LEU A 254 -4.65 23.44 17.05
C LEU A 254 -5.29 24.84 17.20
N TYR A 255 -5.94 25.09 18.33
CA TYR A 255 -6.46 26.41 18.70
C TYR A 255 -5.61 27.10 19.77
N THR A 256 -5.22 26.41 20.86
CA THR A 256 -4.56 27.04 22.00
C THR A 256 -3.08 27.34 21.79
N SER A 257 -2.43 26.68 20.84
CA SER A 257 -1.02 26.85 20.48
C SER A 257 -0.78 26.39 19.03
N PRO A 258 -1.36 27.07 18.03
CA PRO A 258 -1.26 26.65 16.63
C PRO A 258 0.21 26.66 16.16
N PRO A 259 0.62 25.67 15.35
CA PRO A 259 1.92 25.70 14.67
C PRO A 259 2.10 26.98 13.83
N LEU A 260 3.33 27.52 13.80
CA LEU A 260 3.69 28.75 13.06
C LEU A 260 4.12 28.45 11.62
#